data_AF-G3GHZ7-F1
#
_entry.id   AF-G3GHZ7-F1
#
_cell.length_a   1.000
_cell.length_b   1.000
_cell.length_c   1.000
_cell.angle_alpha   90.00
_cell.angle_beta   90.00
_cell.angle_gamma   90.00
#
_symmetry.space_group_name_H-M   'P 1'
#
loop_
_entity.id
_entity.type
_entity.pdbx_description
1 polymer ?
#
loop_
_entity_poly.entity_id
_entity_poly.type
_entity_poly.pdbx_seq_one_letter_code
_entity_poly.pdbx_strand_id
1 'polypeptide(L)'
;NAKDILLLYEEDAEEWALYLREIFMRVVEREAILLYPLHSFSSSHLEMLNFYAYKCKLLIISNSLLKDLTPKKCQFLEKILHSTGNVVTLLCGMESSDPFYQLLSIPRKRWEISTEQDPDGYISVIRQILDQ
;
A
#
# COMPACT_ATOMS: atom_id res chain seq x y z
N ASN A 1 -9.05 2.91 -14.98
CA ASN A 1 -10.35 2.50 -14.38
C ASN A 1 -10.48 3.30 -13.08
N ALA A 2 -11.65 3.55 -12.49
CA ALA A 2 -11.72 4.43 -11.30
C ALA A 2 -11.06 3.84 -10.01
N LYS A 3 -10.37 2.69 -10.08
CA LYS A 3 -9.80 1.96 -8.94
C LYS A 3 -8.50 1.24 -9.32
N ASP A 4 -7.48 2.01 -9.67
CA ASP A 4 -6.21 1.44 -10.09
C ASP A 4 -5.28 1.24 -8.88
N ILE A 5 -5.17 2.21 -7.96
CA ILE A 5 -4.23 2.16 -6.83
C ILE A 5 -4.93 2.48 -5.49
N LEU A 6 -4.84 1.57 -4.52
CA LEU A 6 -5.12 1.83 -3.11
C LEU A 6 -3.78 2.01 -2.38
N LEU A 7 -3.54 3.17 -1.78
CA LEU A 7 -2.33 3.49 -1.05
C LEU A 7 -2.63 3.58 0.45
N LEU A 8 -2.07 2.66 1.24
CA LEU A 8 -2.22 2.52 2.67
C LEU A 8 -1.00 3.10 3.38
N TYR A 9 -1.19 3.92 4.41
CA TYR A 9 -0.11 4.59 5.12
C TYR A 9 -0.50 4.92 6.57
N GLU A 10 0.49 5.04 7.45
CA GLU A 10 0.32 5.68 8.77
C GLU A 10 0.60 7.18 8.67
N GLU A 11 0.20 7.95 9.70
CA GLU A 11 0.37 9.41 9.74
C GLU A 11 1.82 9.86 9.49
N ASP A 12 2.82 9.12 10.01
CA ASP A 12 4.24 9.43 9.81
C ASP A 12 4.73 9.25 8.37
N ALA A 13 3.94 8.57 7.53
CA ALA A 13 4.22 8.33 6.12
C ALA A 13 3.33 9.17 5.17
N GLU A 14 2.58 10.15 5.68
CA GLU A 14 1.68 10.96 4.86
C GLU A 14 2.41 11.72 3.75
N GLU A 15 3.58 12.30 4.04
CA GLU A 15 4.38 13.00 3.02
C GLU A 15 4.78 12.07 1.88
N TRP A 16 5.14 10.82 2.20
CA TRP A 16 5.41 9.79 1.20
C TRP A 16 4.17 9.38 0.42
N ALA A 17 3.01 9.27 1.07
CA ALA A 17 1.75 8.95 0.39
C ALA A 17 1.35 10.03 -0.62
N LEU A 18 1.47 11.31 -0.25
CA LEU A 18 1.20 12.45 -1.12
C LEU A 18 2.21 12.52 -2.27
N TYR A 19 3.50 12.35 -1.97
CA TYR A 19 4.54 12.32 -2.99
C TYR A 19 4.31 11.21 -4.03
N LEU A 20 4.07 9.97 -3.56
CA LEU A 20 3.78 8.83 -4.43
C LEU A 20 2.54 9.06 -5.27
N ARG A 21 1.49 9.69 -4.73
CA ARG A 21 0.30 10.05 -5.50
C ARG A 21 0.65 10.96 -6.69
N GLU A 22 1.44 12.00 -6.47
CA GLU A 22 1.85 12.91 -7.55
C GLU A 22 2.73 12.21 -8.60
N ILE A 23 3.54 11.25 -8.19
CA ILE A 23 4.31 10.40 -9.13
C ILE A 23 3.37 9.50 -9.94
N PHE A 24 2.44 8.81 -9.31
CA PHE A 24 1.55 7.86 -9.99
C PHE A 24 0.46 8.54 -10.84
N MET A 25 0.14 9.80 -10.56
CA MET A 25 -0.69 10.62 -11.45
C MET A 25 -0.11 10.81 -12.85
N ARG A 26 1.17 10.47 -13.07
CA ARG A 26 1.78 10.44 -14.40
C ARG A 26 1.36 9.23 -15.24
N VAL A 27 0.74 8.21 -14.62
CA VAL A 27 0.34 6.96 -15.29
C VAL A 27 -1.11 6.57 -15.10
N VAL A 28 -1.78 7.09 -14.08
CA VAL A 28 -3.22 6.89 -13.84
C VAL A 28 -3.90 8.22 -13.51
N GLU A 29 -5.22 8.26 -13.72
CA GLU A 29 -6.03 9.42 -13.33
C GLU A 29 -6.02 9.63 -11.80
N ARG A 30 -6.15 10.88 -11.36
CA ARG A 30 -6.14 11.24 -9.94
C ARG A 30 -7.21 10.49 -9.13
N GLU A 31 -8.39 10.31 -9.72
CA GLU A 31 -9.55 9.65 -9.13
C GLU A 31 -9.37 8.13 -9.04
N ALA A 32 -8.41 7.57 -9.77
CA ALA A 32 -8.09 6.15 -9.73
C ALA A 32 -7.17 5.78 -8.56
N ILE A 33 -6.67 6.78 -7.81
CA ILE A 33 -5.79 6.61 -6.65
C ILE A 33 -6.56 6.98 -5.38
N LEU A 34 -6.70 6.02 -4.46
CA LEU A 34 -7.23 6.27 -3.13
C LEU A 34 -6.11 6.24 -2.10
N LEU A 35 -5.92 7.36 -1.40
CA LEU A 35 -5.10 7.42 -0.19
C LEU A 35 -5.97 7.03 1.00
N TYR A 36 -5.50 6.07 1.80
CA TYR A 36 -6.22 5.60 2.98
C TYR A 36 -5.31 5.55 4.22
N PRO A 37 -5.50 6.47 5.18
CA PRO A 37 -4.73 6.47 6.41
C PRO A 37 -5.18 5.36 7.37
N LEU A 38 -4.23 4.58 7.85
CA LEU A 38 -4.46 3.39 8.68
C LEU A 38 -4.88 3.73 10.12
N HIS A 39 -4.64 4.95 10.62
CA HIS A 39 -5.21 5.39 11.90
C HIS A 39 -6.76 5.42 11.85
N SER A 40 -7.36 5.56 10.66
CA SER A 40 -8.81 5.58 10.44
C SER A 40 -9.36 4.19 10.04
N PHE A 41 -8.63 3.11 10.31
CA PHE A 41 -9.02 1.79 9.81
C PHE A 41 -10.38 1.31 10.36
N SER A 42 -11.23 0.80 9.48
CA SER A 42 -12.49 0.16 9.86
C SER A 42 -12.83 -0.99 8.91
N SER A 43 -13.32 -2.10 9.47
CA SER A 43 -13.84 -3.22 8.66
C SER A 43 -14.98 -2.80 7.74
N SER A 44 -15.78 -1.79 8.11
CA SER A 44 -16.87 -1.28 7.25
C SER A 44 -16.35 -0.58 6.00
N HIS A 45 -15.15 0.02 6.07
CA HIS A 45 -14.54 0.70 4.93
C HIS A 45 -14.14 -0.27 3.82
N LEU A 46 -13.85 -1.54 4.14
CA LEU A 46 -13.51 -2.56 3.15
C LEU A 46 -14.57 -2.68 2.06
N GLU A 47 -15.84 -2.74 2.47
CA GLU A 47 -17.00 -2.88 1.58
C GLU A 47 -17.42 -1.52 1.01
N MET A 48 -17.52 -0.49 1.86
CA MET A 48 -18.02 0.84 1.45
C MET A 48 -17.13 1.50 0.39
N LEU A 49 -15.81 1.38 0.55
CA LEU A 49 -14.84 1.90 -0.41
C LEU A 49 -14.45 0.84 -1.46
N ASN A 50 -14.87 -0.41 -1.22
CA ASN A 50 -14.63 -1.57 -2.07
C ASN A 50 -13.15 -1.68 -2.44
N PHE A 51 -12.34 -1.91 -1.40
CA PHE A 51 -10.87 -2.03 -1.48
C PHE A 51 -10.41 -3.23 -2.29
N TYR A 52 -11.22 -4.29 -2.34
CA TYR A 52 -10.90 -5.49 -3.09
C TYR A 52 -10.82 -5.21 -4.60
N ALA A 53 -11.62 -4.27 -5.12
CA ALA A 53 -11.64 -3.91 -6.53
C ALA A 53 -10.40 -3.11 -7.02
N TYR A 54 -9.53 -2.65 -6.13
CA TYR A 54 -8.30 -1.98 -6.54
C TYR A 54 -7.28 -2.98 -7.08
N LYS A 55 -6.78 -2.72 -8.29
CA LYS A 55 -5.80 -3.57 -8.98
C LYS A 55 -4.47 -3.66 -8.23
N CYS A 56 -3.99 -2.51 -7.77
CA CYS A 56 -2.76 -2.37 -7.00
C CYS A 56 -3.05 -1.91 -5.58
N LYS A 57 -2.43 -2.57 -4.60
CA LYS A 57 -2.49 -2.22 -3.18
C LYS A 57 -1.08 -1.89 -2.73
N LEU A 58 -0.77 -0.61 -2.61
CA LEU A 58 0.52 -0.13 -2.14
C LEU A 58 0.43 0.15 -0.64
N LEU A 59 1.33 -0.43 0.13
CA LEU A 59 1.47 -0.19 1.56
C LEU A 59 2.81 0.47 1.84
N ILE A 60 2.80 1.59 2.55
CA ILE A 60 4.02 2.17 3.09
C ILE A 60 4.31 1.53 4.44
N ILE A 61 5.43 0.84 4.54
CA ILE A 61 5.92 0.25 5.79
C ILE A 61 6.86 1.27 6.44
N SER A 62 6.34 1.93 7.49
CA SER A 62 7.10 2.83 8.36
C SER A 62 7.34 2.19 9.73
N ASN A 63 8.22 2.81 10.52
CA ASN A 63 8.44 2.41 11.90
C ASN A 63 7.17 2.56 12.76
N SER A 64 6.34 3.58 12.49
CA SER A 64 5.09 3.76 13.25
C SER A 64 4.06 2.69 12.91
N LEU A 65 4.00 2.22 11.65
CA LEU A 65 3.15 1.09 11.29
C LEU A 65 3.51 -0.14 12.12
N LEU A 66 4.79 -0.52 12.16
CA LEU A 66 5.25 -1.70 12.91
C LEU A 66 4.90 -1.62 14.40
N LYS A 67 4.95 -0.42 14.99
CA LYS A 67 4.61 -0.18 16.39
C LYS A 67 3.10 -0.21 16.67
N ASP A 68 2.26 0.09 15.68
CA ASP A 68 0.80 0.16 15.81
C ASP A 68 0.06 -1.03 15.18
N LEU A 69 0.75 -2.16 14.95
CA LEU A 69 0.16 -3.43 14.50
C LEU A 69 -0.57 -4.15 15.64
N THR A 70 -1.74 -3.63 16.01
CA THR A 70 -2.66 -4.35 16.90
C THR A 70 -3.29 -5.56 16.18
N PRO A 71 -3.78 -6.58 16.91
CA PRO A 71 -4.43 -7.75 16.29
C PRO A 71 -5.58 -7.39 15.33
N LYS A 72 -6.34 -6.33 15.65
CA LYS A 72 -7.42 -5.83 14.77
C LYS A 72 -6.87 -5.23 13.48
N LYS A 73 -5.79 -4.45 13.56
CA LYS A 73 -5.13 -3.87 12.38
C LYS A 73 -4.48 -4.95 11.53
N CYS A 74 -3.82 -5.95 12.14
CA CYS A 74 -3.31 -7.11 11.42
C CYS A 74 -4.41 -7.82 10.64
N GLN A 75 -5.54 -8.17 11.27
CA GLN A 75 -6.66 -8.82 10.58
C GLN A 75 -7.22 -7.97 9.43
N PHE A 76 -7.29 -6.65 9.61
CA PHE A 76 -7.72 -5.73 8.56
C PHE A 76 -6.76 -5.72 7.37
N LEU A 77 -5.46 -5.60 7.63
CA LEU A 77 -4.40 -5.63 6.61
C LEU A 77 -4.34 -6.99 5.91
N GLU A 78 -4.40 -8.10 6.64
CA GLU A 78 -4.45 -9.44 6.07
C GLU A 78 -5.59 -9.58 5.06
N LYS A 79 -6.80 -9.12 5.39
CA LYS A 79 -7.94 -9.15 4.45
C LYS A 79 -7.64 -8.39 3.17
N ILE A 80 -7.10 -7.18 3.28
CA ILE A 80 -6.81 -6.34 2.10
C ILE A 80 -5.69 -6.94 1.26
N LEU A 81 -4.59 -7.33 1.90
CA LEU A 81 -3.36 -7.77 1.24
C LEU A 81 -3.41 -9.24 0.78
N HIS A 82 -4.31 -10.05 1.32
CA HIS A 82 -4.56 -11.42 0.85
C HIS A 82 -5.43 -11.46 -0.42
N SER A 83 -6.12 -10.36 -0.76
CA SER A 83 -6.93 -10.30 -1.97
C SER A 83 -6.12 -10.50 -3.26
N THR A 84 -6.81 -10.85 -4.34
CA THR A 84 -6.25 -11.14 -5.68
C THR A 84 -5.48 -9.98 -6.34
N GLY A 85 -5.45 -8.80 -5.73
CA GLY A 85 -4.69 -7.65 -6.23
C GLY A 85 -3.19 -7.82 -5.98
N ASN A 86 -2.39 -7.16 -6.82
CA ASN A 86 -0.96 -7.08 -6.63
C ASN A 86 -0.66 -6.15 -5.44
N VAL A 87 0.13 -6.63 -4.49
CA VAL A 87 0.58 -5.86 -3.33
C VAL A 87 1.99 -5.36 -3.57
N VAL A 88 2.21 -4.07 -3.36
CA VAL A 88 3.51 -3.40 -3.36
C VAL A 88 3.81 -2.87 -1.97
N THR A 89 5.00 -3.11 -1.45
CA THR A 89 5.45 -2.52 -0.18
C THR A 89 6.53 -1.46 -0.44
N LEU A 90 6.31 -0.23 0.02
CA LEU A 90 7.36 0.78 0.10
C LEU A 90 8.01 0.73 1.47
N LEU A 91 9.33 0.52 1.52
CA LEU A 91 10.13 0.54 2.73
C LEU A 91 10.50 1.99 3.08
N CYS A 92 9.83 2.57 4.07
CA CYS A 92 10.08 3.94 4.52
C CYS A 92 10.96 3.94 5.77
N GLY A 93 12.27 4.10 5.58
CA GLY A 93 13.27 4.03 6.65
C GLY A 93 13.48 2.61 7.20
N MET A 94 13.21 1.60 6.37
CA MET A 94 13.28 0.18 6.69
C MET A 94 14.22 -0.53 5.71
N GLU A 95 15.00 -1.50 6.17
CA GLU A 95 15.88 -2.29 5.30
C GLU A 95 15.15 -3.47 4.63
N SER A 96 14.08 -3.97 5.24
CA SER A 96 13.31 -5.13 4.75
C SER A 96 11.86 -5.07 5.24
N SER A 97 10.96 -5.68 4.47
CA SER A 97 9.56 -5.93 4.90
C SER A 97 9.40 -7.14 5.83
N ASP A 98 10.47 -7.90 6.10
CA ASP A 98 10.38 -9.12 6.92
C ASP A 98 9.78 -8.88 8.32
N PRO A 99 10.15 -7.82 9.08
CA PRO A 99 9.54 -7.56 10.39
C PRO A 99 8.03 -7.33 10.30
N PHE A 100 7.56 -6.74 9.20
CA PHE A 100 6.13 -6.57 8.94
C PHE A 100 5.49 -7.94 8.70
N TYR A 101 5.97 -8.70 7.71
CA TYR A 101 5.38 -9.98 7.35
C TYR A 101 5.48 -11.07 8.42
N GLN A 102 6.44 -11.01 9.35
CA GLN A 102 6.50 -11.90 10.52
C GLN A 102 5.34 -11.68 11.50
N LEU A 103 4.73 -10.49 11.49
CA LEU A 103 3.61 -10.12 12.35
C LEU A 103 2.23 -10.41 11.70
N LEU A 104 2.18 -10.75 10.41
CA LEU A 104 0.95 -11.11 9.72
C LEU A 104 0.94 -12.58 9.30
N SER A 105 -0.25 -13.13 9.19
CA SER A 105 -0.50 -14.50 8.73
C SER A 105 -0.60 -14.59 7.20
N ILE A 106 0.21 -13.82 6.47
CA ILE A 106 0.23 -13.80 4.99
C ILE A 106 1.67 -13.93 4.47
N PRO A 107 1.88 -14.55 3.31
CA PRO A 107 3.21 -14.63 2.72
C PRO A 107 3.71 -13.24 2.30
N ARG A 108 5.03 -13.07 2.35
CA ARG A 108 5.71 -11.91 1.77
C ARG A 108 5.32 -11.76 0.31
N LYS A 109 5.11 -10.51 -0.10
CA LYS A 109 4.67 -10.18 -1.45
C LYS A 109 5.86 -9.90 -2.35
N ARG A 110 5.65 -10.11 -3.65
CA ARG A 110 6.71 -10.06 -4.66
C ARG A 110 7.28 -8.65 -4.85
N TRP A 111 6.42 -7.64 -4.79
CA TRP A 111 6.79 -6.27 -5.14
C TRP A 111 7.18 -5.50 -3.89
N GLU A 112 8.44 -5.11 -3.85
CA GLU A 112 9.03 -4.29 -2.80
C GLU A 112 9.82 -3.16 -3.45
N ILE A 113 9.65 -1.95 -2.92
CA ILE A 113 10.35 -0.74 -3.36
C ILE A 113 10.92 0.00 -2.14
N SER A 114 12.03 0.71 -2.33
CA SER A 114 12.71 1.52 -1.31
C SER A 114 12.57 3.00 -1.63
N THR A 115 12.50 3.83 -0.59
CA THR A 115 12.52 5.29 -0.71
C THR A 115 13.77 5.86 -1.39
N GLU A 116 14.84 5.05 -1.51
CA GLU A 116 16.08 5.41 -2.20
C GLU A 116 16.00 5.25 -3.73
N GLN A 117 14.92 4.67 -4.25
CA GLN A 117 14.75 4.50 -5.69
C GLN A 117 14.32 5.78 -6.40
N ASP A 118 14.72 5.89 -7.67
CA ASP A 118 14.25 6.95 -8.55
C ASP A 118 12.73 6.85 -8.85
N PRO A 119 12.05 7.98 -9.12
CA PRO A 119 10.62 8.01 -9.41
C PRO A 119 10.18 7.08 -10.55
N ASP A 120 11.02 6.95 -11.58
CA ASP A 120 10.75 6.07 -12.71
C ASP A 120 10.76 4.58 -12.32
N GLY A 121 11.50 4.22 -11.26
CA GLY A 121 11.48 2.89 -10.66
C GLY A 121 10.11 2.56 -10.07
N TYR A 122 9.52 3.49 -9.32
CA TYR A 122 8.16 3.32 -8.78
C TYR A 122 7.13 3.17 -9.89
N ILE A 123 7.21 4.03 -10.92
CA ILE A 123 6.32 4.01 -12.07
C ILE A 123 6.41 2.67 -12.81
N SER A 124 7.62 2.15 -13.00
CA SER A 124 7.85 0.89 -13.71
C SER A 124 7.17 -0.28 -13.00
N VAL A 125 7.28 -0.35 -11.67
CA VAL A 125 6.60 -1.38 -10.86
C VAL A 125 5.07 -1.26 -10.97
N ILE A 126 4.53 -0.05 -10.84
CA ILE A 126 3.08 0.16 -10.94
C ILE A 126 2.55 -0.18 -12.33
N ARG A 127 3.23 0.21 -13.41
CA ARG A 127 2.83 -0.16 -14.78
C ARG A 127 2.80 -1.67 -14.97
N GLN A 128 3.85 -2.37 -14.53
CA GLN A 128 3.92 -3.82 -14.63
C GLN A 128 2.77 -4.53 -13.89
N ILE A 129 2.23 -3.90 -12.84
CA ILE A 129 1.08 -4.41 -12.11
C ILE A 129 -0.24 -4.10 -12.81
N LEU A 130 -0.40 -2.89 -13.34
CA LEU A 130 -1.65 -2.44 -13.95
C LEU A 130 -1.90 -3.05 -15.33
N ASP A 131 -0.84 -3.48 -16.01
CA ASP A 131 -0.85 -4.13 -17.33
C ASP A 131 -1.05 -5.66 -17.26
N GLN A 132 -1.20 -6.25 -16.07
CA GLN A 132 -1.56 -7.66 -15.85
C GLN A 132 -3.07 -7.89 -15.92
#